data_AF-A0A0N1JXV1-F1
#
_entry.id   AF-A0A0N1JXV1-F1
#
_cell.length_a   1.000
_cell.length_b   1.000
_cell.length_c   1.000
_cell.angle_alpha   90.00
_cell.angle_beta   90.00
_cell.angle_gamma   90.00
#
_symmetry.space_group_name_H-M   'P 1'
#
loop_
_entity.id
_entity.type
_entity.pdbx_description
1 polymer ?
#
loop_
_entity_poly.entity_id
_entity_poly.type
_entity_poly.pdbx_seq_one_letter_code
_entity_poly.pdbx_strand_id
1 'polypeptide(L)'
;MRWTAWRIPGWKDDERLRDFYQWAFLPDLIDDMAGRKAYVNDGSEHAQRLRTSLEYLLEQQPADADTWYSITGYSFSSEGELYGYLLEVYDYFYGTRAEPPFAPAP
;
A
#
# COMPACT_ATOMS: atom_id res chain seq x y z
N MET A 1 14.56 18.56 -0.39
CA MET A 1 14.00 17.74 -1.49
C MET A 1 12.75 17.08 -0.94
N ARG A 2 11.58 17.29 -1.57
CA ARG A 2 10.37 16.49 -1.25
C ARG A 2 10.67 15.02 -1.54
N TRP A 3 10.21 14.13 -0.66
CA TRP A 3 10.30 12.69 -0.89
C TRP A 3 9.50 12.32 -2.16
N THR A 4 9.85 11.20 -2.80
CA THR A 4 9.12 10.70 -3.97
C THR A 4 9.01 9.19 -3.88
N ALA A 5 7.97 8.63 -4.49
CA ALA A 5 7.74 7.18 -4.52
C ALA A 5 8.92 6.38 -5.12
N TRP A 6 9.81 7.02 -5.90
CA TRP A 6 11.05 6.43 -6.41
C TRP A 6 12.02 5.92 -5.32
N ARG A 7 11.79 6.28 -4.06
CA ARG A 7 12.53 5.77 -2.90
C ARG A 7 11.90 4.53 -2.27
N ILE A 8 10.67 4.18 -2.63
CA ILE A 8 10.04 2.93 -2.19
C ILE A 8 10.79 1.77 -2.87
N PRO A 9 11.27 0.77 -2.11
CA PRO A 9 11.89 -0.42 -2.67
C PRO A 9 11.02 -1.10 -3.74
N GLY A 10 11.59 -1.44 -4.89
CA GLY A 10 10.88 -2.08 -6.00
C GLY A 10 10.01 -1.13 -6.84
N TRP A 11 9.78 0.11 -6.42
CA TRP A 11 8.87 1.02 -7.13
C TRP A 11 9.31 1.34 -8.55
N LYS A 12 10.62 1.42 -8.82
CA LYS A 12 11.14 1.68 -10.18
C LYS A 12 11.01 0.45 -11.07
N ASP A 13 11.19 -0.72 -10.47
CA ASP A 13 11.48 -1.97 -11.15
C ASP A 13 10.24 -2.86 -11.34
N ASP A 14 9.12 -2.50 -10.72
CA ASP A 14 7.90 -3.30 -10.72
C ASP A 14 6.65 -2.45 -11.02
N GLU A 15 6.14 -2.56 -12.25
CA GLU A 15 4.88 -1.93 -12.65
C GLU A 15 3.69 -2.42 -11.84
N ARG A 16 3.66 -3.71 -11.51
CA ARG A 16 2.55 -4.31 -10.75
C ARG A 16 2.52 -3.79 -9.33
N LEU A 17 3.67 -3.41 -8.79
CA LEU A 17 3.74 -2.76 -7.48
C LEU A 17 3.10 -1.36 -7.52
N ARG A 18 3.36 -0.59 -8.58
CA ARG A 18 2.73 0.73 -8.76
C ARG A 18 1.22 0.59 -8.94
N ASP A 19 0.80 -0.38 -9.75
CA ASP A 19 -0.61 -0.70 -9.91
C ASP A 19 -1.23 -1.05 -8.56
N PHE A 20 -0.59 -1.94 -7.77
CA PHE A 20 -1.09 -2.26 -6.43
C PHE A 20 -1.36 -1.01 -5.60
N TYR A 21 -0.44 -0.05 -5.51
CA TYR A 21 -0.65 1.18 -4.74
C TYR A 21 -1.64 2.16 -5.39
N GLN A 22 -1.93 2.08 -6.68
CA GLN A 22 -3.00 2.87 -7.30
C GLN A 22 -4.38 2.26 -7.03
N TRP A 23 -4.46 0.94 -6.91
CA TRP A 23 -5.73 0.22 -6.78
C TRP A 23 -6.08 -0.16 -5.34
N ALA A 24 -5.10 -0.30 -4.45
CA ALA A 24 -5.27 -0.77 -3.07
C ALA A 24 -6.15 0.13 -2.20
N PHE A 25 -6.53 1.31 -2.67
CA PHE A 25 -7.32 2.29 -1.94
C PHE A 25 -8.75 2.43 -2.47
N LEU A 26 -9.15 1.65 -3.49
CA LEU A 26 -10.51 1.68 -4.03
C LEU A 26 -11.49 0.88 -3.14
N PRO A 27 -12.69 1.43 -2.86
CA PRO A 27 -13.76 0.74 -2.16
C PRO A 27 -14.16 -0.60 -2.81
N ASP A 28 -14.29 -0.60 -4.14
CA ASP A 28 -14.72 -1.79 -4.91
C ASP A 28 -13.63 -2.89 -4.96
N LEU A 29 -12.39 -2.57 -4.60
CA LEU A 29 -11.26 -3.48 -4.72
C LEU A 29 -10.91 -4.16 -3.38
N ILE A 30 -11.45 -3.69 -2.25
CA ILE A 30 -11.38 -4.35 -0.94
C ILE A 30 -12.01 -5.74 -0.99
N ASP A 31 -13.11 -5.90 -1.74
CA ASP A 31 -13.72 -7.20 -2.02
C ASP A 31 -12.82 -8.08 -2.92
N ASP A 32 -12.05 -7.46 -3.81
CA ASP A 32 -11.09 -8.12 -4.71
C ASP A 32 -9.75 -8.46 -4.01
N MET A 33 -9.40 -7.74 -2.93
CA MET A 33 -8.19 -7.98 -2.12
C MET A 33 -8.22 -9.38 -1.48
N ALA A 34 -9.40 -9.89 -1.12
CA ALA A 34 -9.57 -11.25 -0.64
C ALA A 34 -9.12 -12.29 -1.69
N GLY A 35 -9.46 -12.06 -2.97
CA GLY A 35 -9.02 -12.88 -4.09
C GLY A 35 -7.52 -12.76 -4.39
N ARG A 36 -6.89 -11.65 -3.99
CA ARG A 36 -5.45 -11.39 -4.19
C ARG A 36 -4.55 -11.92 -3.08
N LYS A 37 -5.08 -12.41 -1.96
CA LYS A 37 -4.27 -13.01 -0.87
C LYS A 37 -3.32 -14.11 -1.36
N ALA A 38 -3.76 -14.94 -2.31
CA ALA A 38 -2.93 -15.96 -2.92
C ALA A 38 -1.82 -15.36 -3.80
N TYR A 39 -2.13 -14.29 -4.54
CA TYR A 39 -1.19 -13.61 -5.43
C TYR A 39 -0.10 -12.85 -4.68
N VAL A 40 -0.43 -12.19 -3.57
CA VAL A 40 0.56 -11.45 -2.76
C VAL A 40 1.39 -12.36 -1.85
N ASN A 41 1.03 -13.64 -1.72
CA ASN A 41 1.74 -14.63 -0.91
C ASN A 41 2.27 -15.82 -1.76
N ASP A 42 2.31 -15.69 -3.09
CA ASP A 42 2.73 -16.77 -3.99
C ASP A 42 4.24 -17.04 -3.98
N GLY A 43 5.00 -16.26 -3.21
CA GLY A 43 6.46 -16.36 -3.10
C GLY A 43 7.22 -15.77 -4.29
N SER A 44 6.52 -15.16 -5.25
CA SER A 44 7.14 -14.48 -6.38
C SER A 44 7.99 -13.29 -5.94
N GLU A 45 8.88 -12.84 -6.83
CA GLU A 45 9.66 -11.62 -6.60
C GLU A 45 8.76 -10.40 -6.38
N HIS A 46 7.60 -10.36 -7.06
CA HIS A 46 6.60 -9.32 -6.87
C HIS A 46 6.01 -9.33 -5.45
N ALA A 47 5.62 -10.51 -4.95
CA ALA A 47 5.12 -10.67 -3.57
C ALA A 47 6.15 -10.20 -2.53
N GLN A 48 7.42 -10.54 -2.72
CA GLN A 48 8.51 -10.08 -1.85
C GLN A 48 8.68 -8.56 -1.91
N ARG A 49 8.68 -7.97 -3.11
CA ARG A 49 8.80 -6.52 -3.29
C ARG A 49 7.65 -5.76 -2.63
N LEU A 50 6.41 -6.25 -2.78
CA LEU A 50 5.24 -5.66 -2.14
C LEU A 50 5.32 -5.68 -0.62
N ARG A 51 5.76 -6.81 -0.05
CA ARG A 51 5.98 -6.89 1.39
C ARG A 51 7.06 -5.90 1.84
N THR A 52 8.22 -5.90 1.19
CA THR A 52 9.34 -5.00 1.54
C THR A 52 8.96 -3.53 1.37
N SER A 53 8.17 -3.17 0.35
CA SER A 53 7.73 -1.79 0.17
C SER A 53 6.78 -1.34 1.28
N LEU A 54 5.86 -2.20 1.72
CA LEU A 54 4.97 -1.91 2.85
C LEU A 54 5.74 -1.79 4.17
N GLU A 55 6.65 -2.72 4.45
CA GLU A 55 7.52 -2.68 5.64
C GLU A 55 8.34 -1.38 5.68
N TYR A 56 8.94 -0.99 4.54
CA TYR A 56 9.67 0.27 4.41
C TYR A 56 8.80 1.51 4.70
N LEU A 57 7.59 1.56 4.13
CA LEU A 57 6.67 2.68 4.35
C LEU A 57 6.24 2.79 5.82
N LEU A 58 5.96 1.66 6.47
CA LEU A 58 5.52 1.63 7.86
C LEU A 58 6.65 1.99 8.85
N GLU A 59 7.88 1.54 8.58
CA GLU A 59 9.03 1.81 9.43
C GLU A 59 9.53 3.26 9.27
N GLN A 60 9.66 3.72 8.02
CA GLN A 60 10.32 4.99 7.73
C GLN A 60 9.36 6.18 7.67
N GLN A 61 8.07 5.90 7.49
CA GLN A 61 6.99 6.89 7.31
C GLN A 61 7.42 8.11 6.47
N PRO A 62 7.95 7.89 5.26
CA PRO A 62 8.73 8.93 4.58
C PRO A 62 7.89 9.87 3.70
N ALA A 63 6.62 9.53 3.46
CA ALA A 63 5.66 10.30 2.67
C ALA A 63 4.75 11.14 3.58
N ASP A 64 4.56 12.41 3.22
CA ASP A 64 3.44 13.21 3.72
C ASP A 64 2.16 12.91 2.91
N ALA A 65 0.99 13.27 3.45
CA ALA A 65 -0.30 13.00 2.82
C ALA A 65 -0.45 13.66 1.43
N ASP A 66 0.06 14.88 1.26
CA ASP A 66 0.04 15.60 -0.03
C ASP A 66 0.88 14.87 -1.09
N THR A 67 2.07 14.42 -0.70
CA THR A 67 2.97 13.67 -1.57
C THR A 67 2.35 12.33 -1.91
N TRP A 68 1.68 11.66 -0.97
CA TRP A 68 0.93 10.42 -1.22
C TRP A 68 -0.20 10.62 -2.22
N TYR A 69 -0.99 11.69 -2.07
CA TYR A 69 -2.03 12.07 -3.03
C TYR A 69 -1.45 12.28 -4.43
N SER A 70 -0.30 12.93 -4.55
CA SER A 70 0.32 13.20 -5.85
C SER A 70 0.74 11.93 -6.63
N ILE A 71 0.93 10.80 -5.94
CA ILE A 71 1.37 9.53 -6.54
C ILE A 71 0.25 8.51 -6.70
N THR A 72 -0.73 8.49 -5.79
CA THR A 72 -1.82 7.49 -5.80
C THR A 72 -3.18 8.08 -6.17
N GLY A 73 -3.37 9.40 -6.00
CA GLY A 73 -4.65 10.07 -6.17
C GLY A 73 -5.58 10.00 -4.94
N TYR A 74 -5.13 9.44 -3.82
CA TYR A 74 -5.93 9.31 -2.59
C TYR A 74 -5.47 10.25 -1.50
N SER A 75 -6.42 11.02 -0.97
CA SER A 75 -6.17 11.96 0.11
C SER A 75 -6.39 11.31 1.46
N PHE A 76 -5.59 11.71 2.42
CA PHE A 76 -5.75 11.39 3.83
C PHE A 76 -5.74 12.69 4.62
N SER A 77 -6.52 12.75 5.70
CA SER A 77 -6.62 13.94 6.56
C SER A 77 -5.33 14.19 7.36
N SER A 78 -4.53 13.14 7.56
CA SER A 78 -3.23 13.23 8.23
C SER A 78 -2.30 12.09 7.82
N GLU A 79 -1.01 12.26 8.09
CA GLU A 79 -0.01 11.18 7.98
C GLU A 79 -0.37 9.99 8.86
N GLY A 80 -0.91 10.23 10.07
CA GLY A 80 -1.37 9.16 10.96
C GLY A 80 -2.50 8.33 10.35
N GLU A 81 -3.41 8.96 9.60
CA GLU A 81 -4.48 8.25 8.89
C GLU A 81 -3.92 7.42 7.72
N LEU A 82 -2.99 7.99 6.95
CA LEU A 82 -2.29 7.28 5.86
C LEU A 82 -1.56 6.03 6.39
N TYR A 83 -0.69 6.19 7.39
CA TYR A 83 0.10 5.08 7.91
C TYR A 83 -0.74 4.09 8.71
N GLY A 84 -1.80 4.56 9.37
CA GLY A 84 -2.80 3.69 9.98
C GLY A 84 -3.46 2.78 8.94
N TYR A 85 -3.91 3.34 7.82
CA TYR A 85 -4.49 2.55 6.73
C TYR A 85 -3.48 1.57 6.12
N LEU A 86 -2.25 2.00 5.84
CA LEU A 86 -1.19 1.11 5.33
C LEU A 86 -0.88 -0.04 6.29
N LEU A 87 -0.97 0.19 7.60
CA LEU A 87 -0.80 -0.84 8.61
C LEU A 87 -1.94 -1.86 8.54
N GLU A 88 -3.18 -1.41 8.40
CA GLU A 88 -4.31 -2.33 8.24
C GLU A 88 -4.20 -3.17 6.96
N VAL A 89 -3.72 -2.58 5.86
CA VAL A 89 -3.41 -3.31 4.61
C VAL A 89 -2.34 -4.37 4.86
N TYR A 90 -1.25 -4.01 5.53
CA TYR A 90 -0.18 -4.96 5.87
C TYR A 90 -0.69 -6.10 6.76
N ASP A 91 -1.44 -5.79 7.81
CA ASP A 91 -2.00 -6.77 8.74
C ASP A 91 -3.02 -7.69 8.06
N TYR A 92 -3.75 -7.19 7.06
CA TYR A 92 -4.66 -8.00 6.26
C TYR A 92 -3.94 -9.04 5.42
N PHE A 93 -2.82 -8.68 4.78
CA PHE A 93 -2.09 -9.57 3.87
C PHE A 93 -1.08 -10.47 4.57
N TYR A 94 -0.42 -9.98 5.61
CA TYR A 94 0.72 -10.65 6.26
C TYR A 94 0.57 -10.82 7.77
N GLY A 95 -0.41 -10.14 8.38
CA GLY A 95 -0.69 -10.22 9.80
C GLY A 95 -1.85 -11.17 10.12
N THR A 96 -2.57 -10.84 11.20
CA THR A 96 -3.65 -11.67 11.74
C THR A 96 -5.04 -11.15 11.37
N ARG A 97 -5.14 -10.04 10.62
CA ARG A 97 -6.42 -9.40 10.32
C ARG A 97 -7.22 -10.23 9.30
N ALA A 98 -8.44 -10.58 9.69
CA ALA A 98 -9.32 -11.44 8.88
C ALA A 98 -10.05 -10.66 7.78
N GLU A 99 -10.50 -9.44 8.08
CA GLU A 99 -11.30 -8.59 7.19
C GLU A 99 -10.46 -7.49 6.55
N PRO A 100 -10.72 -7.12 5.29
CA PRO A 100 -9.96 -6.06 4.63
C PRO A 100 -10.19 -4.69 5.30
N PRO A 101 -9.25 -3.74 5.15
CA PRO A 101 -9.41 -2.38 5.68
C PRO A 101 -10.55 -1.64 4.99
N PHE A 102 -11.11 -0.62 5.64
CA PHE A 102 -12.12 0.25 5.01
C PHE A 102 -11.44 1.32 4.16
N ALA A 103 -11.85 1.46 2.91
CA ALA A 103 -11.27 2.46 2.02
C ALA A 103 -11.42 3.87 2.61
N PRO A 104 -10.37 4.72 2.49
CA PRO A 104 -10.51 6.12 2.86
C PRO A 104 -11.59 6.77 1.98
N ALA A 105 -12.24 7.82 2.52
CA ALA A 105 -13.20 8.58 1.74
C ALA A 105 -12.49 9.25 0.53
N PRO A 106 -13.14 9.32 -0.65
CA PRO A 106 -12.58 9.95 -1.84
C PRO A 106 -12.36 11.46 -1.67
#